data_AF-A0A816XFH4-F1
#
_entry.id   AF-A0A816XFH4-F1
#
_cell.length_a   1.000
_cell.length_b   1.000
_cell.length_c   1.000
_cell.angle_alpha   90.00
_cell.angle_beta   90.00
_cell.angle_gamma   90.00
#
_symmetry.space_group_name_H-M   'P 1'
#
loop_
_entity.id
_entity.type
_entity.pdbx_description
1 polymer ?
#
loop_
_entity_poly.entity_id
_entity_poly.type
_entity_poly.pdbx_seq_one_letter_code
_entity_poly.pdbx_strand_id
1 'polypeptide(L)'
;MVYYATGMVNCAMEMAICATEMANCAIEMVYCTIETVNCAMEMVVCATGMVICTTGMVICTTGMVNRVTEMAICATETLICAIEMANHAIEMVMCVTEMIICATEMVVCAMEMAIYATRTVNCVIVTDGQTDTGELRFLDPSLSV
;
A
#
# COMPACT_ATOMS: atom_id res chain seq x y z
N MET A 1 -15.00 -28.90 27.56
CA MET A 1 -14.10 -29.29 26.45
C MET A 1 -14.53 -28.73 25.10
N VAL A 2 -15.81 -28.86 24.68
CA VAL A 2 -16.28 -28.35 23.37
C VAL A 2 -16.03 -26.85 23.17
N TYR A 3 -16.36 -26.00 24.15
CA TYR A 3 -16.13 -24.54 24.08
C TYR A 3 -14.66 -24.15 23.90
N TYR A 4 -13.73 -24.89 24.49
CA TYR A 4 -12.29 -24.64 24.38
C TYR A 4 -11.76 -24.99 22.97
N ALA A 5 -12.24 -26.12 22.43
CA ALA A 5 -11.91 -26.53 21.07
C ALA A 5 -12.45 -25.52 20.03
N THR A 6 -13.69 -25.04 20.20
CA THR A 6 -14.27 -24.02 19.30
C THR A 6 -13.51 -22.69 19.35
N GLY A 7 -13.08 -22.25 20.54
CA GLY A 7 -12.28 -21.02 20.70
C GLY A 7 -10.91 -21.10 20.02
N MET A 8 -10.22 -22.25 20.10
CA MET A 8 -8.96 -22.45 19.41
C MET A 8 -9.11 -22.46 17.88
N VAL A 9 -10.20 -23.02 17.36
CA VAL A 9 -10.49 -23.03 15.91
C VAL A 9 -10.75 -21.62 15.39
N ASN A 10 -11.54 -20.81 16.09
CA ASN A 10 -11.75 -19.40 15.71
C ASN A 10 -10.44 -18.61 15.73
N CYS A 11 -9.61 -18.81 16.77
CA CYS A 11 -8.31 -18.13 16.86
C CYS A 11 -7.38 -18.49 15.70
N ALA A 12 -7.33 -19.77 15.31
CA ALA A 12 -6.54 -20.22 14.17
C ALA A 12 -7.06 -19.65 12.84
N MET A 13 -8.38 -19.50 12.71
CA MET A 13 -9.01 -18.91 11.52
C MET A 13 -8.67 -17.43 11.37
N GLU A 14 -8.73 -16.65 12.46
CA GLU A 14 -8.36 -15.22 12.42
C GLU A 14 -6.88 -15.02 12.10
N MET A 15 -5.99 -15.85 12.67
CA MET A 15 -4.57 -15.84 12.30
C MET A 15 -4.35 -16.14 10.80
N ALA A 16 -5.12 -17.06 10.23
CA ALA A 16 -5.02 -17.39 8.81
C ALA A 16 -5.54 -16.26 7.92
N ILE A 17 -6.59 -15.54 8.35
CA ILE A 17 -7.10 -14.35 7.65
C ILE A 17 -6.02 -13.27 7.65
N CYS A 18 -5.45 -12.93 8.81
CA CYS A 18 -4.38 -11.93 8.89
C CYS A 18 -3.14 -12.29 8.07
N ALA A 19 -2.74 -13.56 8.05
CA ALA A 19 -1.63 -14.00 7.21
C ALA A 19 -1.93 -13.81 5.70
N THR A 20 -3.19 -14.00 5.29
CA THR A 20 -3.63 -13.79 3.92
C THR A 20 -3.65 -12.30 3.55
N GLU A 21 -4.14 -11.44 4.45
CA GLU A 21 -4.13 -9.98 4.27
C GLU A 21 -2.70 -9.45 4.14
N MET A 22 -1.78 -9.91 4.99
CA MET A 22 -0.35 -9.57 4.89
C MET A 22 0.26 -9.99 3.54
N ALA A 23 -0.12 -11.16 3.01
CA ALA A 23 0.36 -11.62 1.71
C ALA A 23 -0.17 -10.75 0.56
N ASN A 24 -1.45 -10.36 0.61
CA ASN A 24 -2.05 -9.47 -0.38
C ASN A 24 -1.40 -8.08 -0.34
N CYS A 25 -1.20 -7.51 0.85
CA CYS A 25 -0.47 -6.26 1.05
C CYS A 25 0.94 -6.30 0.41
N ALA A 26 1.66 -7.42 0.58
CA ALA A 26 2.98 -7.58 -0.01
C ALA A 26 2.93 -7.57 -1.56
N ILE A 27 1.91 -8.18 -2.16
CA ILE A 27 1.71 -8.20 -3.61
C ILE A 27 1.38 -6.78 -4.12
N GLU A 28 0.50 -6.06 -3.44
CA GLU A 28 0.14 -4.67 -3.78
C GLU A 28 1.37 -3.76 -3.74
N MET A 29 2.20 -3.85 -2.68
CA MET A 29 3.45 -3.09 -2.61
C MET A 29 4.40 -3.36 -3.80
N VAL A 30 4.49 -4.61 -4.27
CA VAL A 30 5.29 -4.96 -5.45
C VAL A 30 4.71 -4.32 -6.70
N TYR A 31 3.39 -4.37 -6.87
CA TYR A 31 2.72 -3.77 -8.02
C TYR A 31 2.92 -2.25 -8.05
N CYS A 32 2.70 -1.56 -6.92
CA CYS A 32 2.96 -0.13 -6.79
C CYS A 32 4.42 0.21 -7.14
N THR A 33 5.38 -0.61 -6.71
CA THR A 33 6.80 -0.40 -7.04
C THR A 33 7.04 -0.50 -8.55
N ILE A 34 6.46 -1.48 -9.22
CA ILE A 34 6.59 -1.63 -10.68
C ILE A 34 5.97 -0.43 -11.40
N GLU A 35 4.77 -0.02 -10.99
CA GLU A 35 4.08 1.15 -11.54
C GLU A 35 4.94 2.39 -11.38
N THR A 36 5.51 2.63 -10.19
CA THR A 36 6.37 3.80 -9.96
C THR A 36 7.59 3.86 -10.87
N VAL A 37 8.18 2.70 -11.20
CA VAL A 37 9.32 2.62 -12.12
C VAL A 37 8.89 2.92 -13.56
N ASN A 38 7.73 2.42 -13.99
CA ASN A 38 7.18 2.72 -15.31
C ASN A 38 6.86 4.22 -15.42
N CYS A 39 6.21 4.81 -14.41
CA CYS A 39 5.92 6.24 -14.38
C CYS A 39 7.19 7.08 -14.54
N ALA A 40 8.25 6.73 -13.81
CA ALA A 40 9.54 7.42 -13.91
C ALA A 40 10.16 7.30 -15.32
N MET A 41 10.03 6.14 -15.97
CA MET A 41 10.53 5.95 -17.34
C MET A 41 9.76 6.81 -18.35
N GLU A 42 8.43 6.86 -18.24
CA GLU A 42 7.60 7.70 -19.11
C GLU A 42 7.90 9.19 -18.92
N MET A 43 8.11 9.64 -17.68
CA MET A 43 8.58 11.01 -17.41
C MET A 43 9.91 11.32 -18.10
N VAL A 44 10.86 10.39 -18.14
CA VAL A 44 12.15 10.57 -18.84
C VAL A 44 11.95 10.65 -20.36
N VAL A 45 11.10 9.81 -20.93
CA VAL A 45 10.76 9.85 -22.36
C VAL A 45 10.15 11.21 -22.72
N CYS A 46 9.17 11.65 -21.93
CA CYS A 46 8.53 12.94 -22.14
C CYS A 46 9.51 14.12 -22.02
N ALA A 47 10.37 14.13 -20.99
CA ALA A 47 11.41 15.14 -20.85
C ALA A 47 12.35 15.19 -22.07
N THR A 48 12.70 14.02 -22.61
CA THR A 48 13.51 13.91 -23.83
C THR A 48 12.78 14.49 -25.05
N GLY A 49 11.48 14.19 -25.20
CA GLY A 49 10.64 14.77 -26.25
C GLY A 49 10.59 16.30 -26.19
N MET A 50 10.46 16.88 -25.00
CA MET A 50 10.50 18.33 -24.80
C MET A 50 11.86 18.94 -25.22
N VAL A 51 12.98 18.28 -24.92
CA VAL A 51 14.32 18.72 -25.36
C VAL A 51 14.45 18.68 -26.88
N ILE A 52 13.90 17.65 -27.53
CA ILE A 52 13.90 17.55 -28.99
C ILE A 52 13.07 18.69 -29.59
N CYS A 53 11.87 18.95 -29.07
CA CYS A 53 11.02 20.02 -29.58
C CYS A 53 11.64 21.40 -29.41
N THR A 54 12.23 21.69 -28.25
CA THR A 54 12.92 22.96 -28.02
C THR A 54 14.11 23.14 -28.96
N THR A 55 14.87 22.07 -29.23
CA THR A 55 15.95 22.08 -30.22
C THR A 55 15.42 22.31 -31.64
N GLY A 56 14.33 21.63 -32.01
CA GLY A 56 13.63 21.81 -33.28
C GLY A 56 13.17 23.25 -33.48
N MET A 57 12.57 23.87 -32.46
CA MET A 57 12.18 25.29 -32.48
C MET A 57 13.38 26.20 -32.75
N VAL A 58 14.52 25.99 -32.08
CA VAL A 58 15.75 26.77 -32.31
C VAL A 58 16.22 26.66 -33.76
N ILE A 59 16.25 25.45 -34.33
CA ILE A 59 16.62 25.24 -35.74
C ILE A 59 15.62 25.95 -36.67
N CYS A 60 14.31 25.79 -36.42
CA CYS A 60 13.26 26.41 -37.21
C CYS A 60 13.35 27.93 -37.20
N THR A 61 13.78 28.55 -36.09
CA THR A 61 14.06 30.00 -36.05
C THR A 61 15.17 30.48 -37.00
N THR A 62 15.75 29.58 -37.80
CA THR A 62 16.76 29.86 -38.83
C THR A 62 16.20 29.85 -40.29
N GLY A 63 15.01 29.28 -40.58
CA GLY A 63 14.37 29.28 -41.94
C GLY A 63 12.87 29.64 -41.99
N MET A 64 12.40 30.52 -42.88
CA MET A 64 11.25 31.42 -42.64
C MET A 64 9.79 30.91 -42.77
N VAL A 65 9.43 29.83 -43.50
CA VAL A 65 8.00 29.62 -43.90
C VAL A 65 7.27 28.45 -43.22
N ASN A 66 7.94 27.36 -42.81
CA ASN A 66 7.31 26.25 -42.07
C ASN A 66 7.22 26.48 -40.54
N ARG A 67 7.74 27.60 -40.04
CA ARG A 67 7.95 27.83 -38.59
C ARG A 67 6.70 27.80 -37.75
N VAL A 68 5.60 28.44 -38.20
CA VAL A 68 4.44 28.68 -37.34
C VAL A 68 3.72 27.38 -37.00
N THR A 69 3.57 26.50 -37.98
CA THR A 69 2.94 25.18 -37.79
C THR A 69 3.81 24.26 -36.94
N GLU A 70 5.13 24.22 -37.20
CA GLU A 70 6.07 23.40 -36.42
C GLU A 70 6.16 23.87 -34.96
N MET A 71 6.18 25.19 -34.73
CA MET A 71 6.13 25.75 -33.37
C MET A 71 4.82 25.42 -32.65
N ALA A 72 3.68 25.47 -33.35
CA ALA A 72 2.38 25.12 -32.77
C ALA A 72 2.32 23.63 -32.38
N ILE A 73 2.80 22.73 -33.27
CA ILE A 73 2.89 21.30 -32.98
C ILE A 73 3.79 21.06 -31.76
N CYS A 74 4.96 21.69 -31.72
CA CYS A 74 5.85 21.55 -30.57
C CYS A 74 5.24 22.04 -29.26
N ALA A 75 4.55 23.19 -29.28
CA ALA A 75 3.85 23.68 -28.10
C ALA A 75 2.77 22.68 -27.63
N THR A 76 2.00 22.10 -28.55
CA THR A 76 1.00 21.08 -28.20
C THR A 76 1.63 19.81 -27.63
N GLU A 77 2.73 19.32 -28.22
CA GLU A 77 3.44 18.15 -27.71
C GLU A 77 3.96 18.41 -26.29
N THR A 78 4.58 19.57 -26.04
CA THR A 78 5.06 19.92 -24.68
C THR A 78 3.92 20.01 -23.66
N LEU A 79 2.73 20.47 -24.06
CA LEU A 79 1.57 20.54 -23.18
C LEU A 79 1.04 19.14 -22.84
N ILE A 80 0.92 18.25 -23.83
CA ILE A 80 0.51 16.85 -23.63
C ILE A 80 1.48 16.18 -22.66
N CYS A 81 2.78 16.37 -22.89
CA CYS A 81 3.85 15.88 -22.05
C CYS A 81 3.73 16.33 -20.59
N ALA A 82 3.46 17.62 -20.36
CA ALA A 82 3.29 18.15 -19.01
C ALA A 82 2.05 17.55 -18.31
N ILE A 83 0.97 17.30 -19.04
CA ILE A 83 -0.24 16.64 -18.51
C ILE A 83 0.07 15.18 -18.14
N GLU A 84 0.77 14.44 -19.00
CA GLU A 84 1.20 13.07 -18.72
C GLU A 84 2.08 13.00 -17.47
N MET A 85 3.06 13.91 -17.34
CA MET A 85 3.89 14.00 -16.13
C MET A 85 3.06 14.26 -14.86
N ALA A 86 2.01 15.09 -14.95
CA ALA A 86 1.13 15.36 -13.82
C ALA A 86 0.29 14.13 -13.44
N ASN A 87 -0.23 13.39 -14.42
CA ASN A 87 -0.98 12.16 -14.17
C ASN A 87 -0.10 11.09 -13.51
N HIS A 88 1.11 10.89 -14.01
CA HIS A 88 2.10 9.98 -13.41
C HIS A 88 2.43 10.38 -11.96
N ALA A 89 2.54 11.67 -11.67
CA ALA A 89 2.74 12.12 -10.29
C ALA A 89 1.55 11.79 -9.38
N ILE A 90 0.31 11.82 -9.90
CA ILE A 90 -0.89 11.42 -9.16
C ILE A 90 -0.90 9.91 -8.91
N GLU A 91 -0.59 9.09 -9.92
CA GLU A 91 -0.47 7.63 -9.79
C GLU A 91 0.56 7.24 -8.72
N MET A 92 1.72 7.90 -8.72
CA MET A 92 2.75 7.74 -7.68
C MET A 92 2.21 8.04 -6.28
N VAL A 93 1.41 9.11 -6.12
CA VAL A 93 0.79 9.46 -4.84
C VAL A 93 -0.20 8.38 -4.41
N MET A 94 -1.04 7.88 -5.34
CA MET A 94 -2.00 6.82 -5.03
C MET A 94 -1.29 5.53 -4.59
N CYS A 95 -0.23 5.12 -5.31
CA CYS A 95 0.63 4.00 -4.94
C CYS A 95 1.18 4.15 -3.52
N VAL A 96 1.68 5.34 -3.16
CA VAL A 96 2.19 5.60 -1.81
C VAL A 96 1.07 5.50 -0.77
N THR A 97 -0.13 5.99 -1.07
CA THR A 97 -1.26 5.86 -0.13
C THR A 97 -1.68 4.42 0.08
N GLU A 98 -1.71 3.59 -0.97
CA GLU A 98 -2.00 2.16 -0.85
C GLU A 98 -0.94 1.46 0.02
N MET A 99 0.35 1.73 -0.21
CA MET A 99 1.41 1.19 0.64
C MET A 99 1.26 1.57 2.12
N ILE A 100 0.81 2.79 2.42
CA ILE A 100 0.54 3.23 3.80
C ILE A 100 -0.62 2.44 4.39
N ILE A 101 -1.71 2.25 3.63
CA ILE A 101 -2.87 1.47 4.07
C ILE A 101 -2.44 0.03 4.37
N CYS A 102 -1.72 -0.62 3.45
CA CYS A 102 -1.18 -1.96 3.66
C CYS A 102 -0.31 -2.05 4.93
N ALA A 103 0.57 -1.07 5.15
CA ALA A 103 1.40 -1.03 6.34
C ALA A 103 0.57 -0.90 7.63
N THR A 104 -0.51 -0.12 7.61
CA THR A 104 -1.43 -0.01 8.75
C THR A 104 -2.20 -1.30 9.00
N GLU A 105 -2.66 -2.00 7.97
CA GLU A 105 -3.33 -3.30 8.10
C GLU A 105 -2.40 -4.35 8.71
N MET A 106 -1.15 -4.43 8.24
CA MET A 106 -0.14 -5.32 8.84
C MET A 106 0.09 -5.04 10.33
N VAL A 107 0.11 -3.76 10.73
CA VAL A 107 0.26 -3.36 12.13
C VAL A 107 -0.95 -3.79 12.96
N VAL A 108 -2.18 -3.60 12.45
CA VAL A 108 -3.41 -4.04 13.11
C VAL A 108 -3.39 -5.56 13.31
N CYS A 109 -3.07 -6.32 12.25
CA CYS A 109 -2.96 -7.78 12.32
C CYS A 109 -1.92 -8.24 13.35
N ALA A 110 -0.77 -7.57 13.42
CA ALA A 110 0.24 -7.87 14.43
C ALA A 110 -0.26 -7.60 15.86
N MET A 111 -1.03 -6.53 16.08
CA MET A 111 -1.63 -6.23 17.38
C MET A 111 -2.69 -7.27 17.77
N GLU A 112 -3.55 -7.67 16.83
CA GLU A 112 -4.55 -8.72 17.08
C GLU A 112 -3.87 -10.03 17.49
N MET A 113 -2.86 -10.47 16.75
CA MET A 113 -2.07 -11.65 17.12
C MET A 113 -1.44 -11.54 18.52
N ALA A 114 -0.92 -10.36 18.90
CA ALA A 114 -0.33 -10.13 20.22
C ALA A 114 -1.38 -10.19 21.35
N ILE A 115 -2.57 -9.64 21.12
CA ILE A 115 -3.70 -9.72 22.05
C ILE A 115 -4.13 -11.18 22.24
N TYR A 116 -4.20 -11.96 21.16
CA TYR A 116 -4.53 -13.39 21.23
C TYR A 116 -3.48 -14.21 21.98
N ALA A 117 -2.19 -13.98 21.71
CA ALA A 117 -1.11 -14.62 22.46
C ALA A 117 -1.19 -14.29 23.96
N THR A 118 -1.56 -13.05 24.31
CA THR A 118 -1.73 -12.64 25.71
C THR A 118 -2.94 -13.32 26.38
N ARG A 119 -4.08 -13.41 25.67
CA ARG A 119 -5.29 -14.10 26.17
C ARG A 119 -5.04 -15.58 26.42
N THR A 120 -4.34 -16.27 25.52
CA THR A 120 -4.03 -17.69 25.67
C THR A 120 -3.10 -17.94 26.85
N VAL A 121 -2.05 -17.13 27.05
CA VAL A 121 -1.14 -17.24 28.20
C VAL A 121 -1.87 -17.00 29.52
N ASN A 122 -2.74 -15.97 29.60
CA ASN A 122 -3.48 -15.69 30.83
C ASN A 122 -4.48 -16.82 31.18
N CYS A 123 -5.13 -17.43 30.18
CA CYS A 123 -5.95 -18.62 30.38
C CYS A 123 -5.15 -19.83 30.91
N VAL A 124 -3.89 -19.99 30.49
CA VAL A 124 -3.01 -21.07 30.97
C VAL A 124 -2.51 -20.80 32.39
N ILE A 125 -2.13 -19.56 32.74
CA ILE A 125 -1.65 -19.21 34.09
C ILE A 125 -2.76 -19.40 35.15
N VAL A 126 -4.02 -19.06 34.82
CA VAL A 126 -5.17 -19.30 35.70
C VAL A 126 -5.36 -20.79 36.02
N THR A 127 -4.83 -21.70 35.19
CA THR A 127 -4.89 -23.15 35.44
C THR A 127 -3.76 -23.71 36.30
N ASP A 128 -2.73 -22.93 36.64
CA ASP A 128 -1.50 -23.45 37.29
C ASP A 128 -1.18 -22.83 38.67
N GLY A 129 -2.09 -22.05 39.25
CA GLY A 129 -1.86 -21.33 40.51
C GLY A 129 -3.00 -21.41 41.54
N GLN A 130 -2.96 -22.45 42.37
CA GLN A 130 -3.64 -22.66 43.68
C GLN A 130 -5.09 -23.23 43.74
N THR A 131 -5.14 -24.52 44.09
CA THR A 131 -5.97 -25.21 45.12
C THR A 131 -7.50 -24.99 45.19
N ASP A 132 -8.24 -26.09 45.02
CA ASP A 132 -9.46 -26.48 45.76
C ASP A 132 -10.55 -25.42 45.94
N THR A 133 -11.16 -24.97 44.84
CA THR A 133 -12.62 -24.91 44.65
C THR A 133 -12.85 -24.33 43.25
N GLY A 134 -13.44 -25.14 42.35
CA GLY A 134 -13.54 -24.81 40.94
C GLY A 134 -14.55 -23.69 40.65
N GLU A 135 -14.13 -22.43 40.81
CA GLU A 135 -14.85 -21.27 40.27
C GLU A 135 -14.00 -20.64 39.16
N LEU A 136 -14.28 -21.05 37.92
CA LEU A 136 -13.72 -20.46 36.70
C LEU A 136 -14.28 -19.04 36.54
N ARG A 137 -13.49 -18.01 36.88
CA ARG A 137 -13.86 -16.63 36.59
C ARG A 137 -13.31 -16.20 35.24
N PHE A 138 -14.24 -16.01 34.32
CA PHE A 138 -14.01 -15.34 33.05
C PHE A 138 -13.74 -13.85 33.33
N LEU A 139 -12.51 -13.38 33.09
CA LEU A 139 -12.31 -11.96 32.86
C LEU A 139 -12.68 -11.69 31.41
N ASP A 140 -13.95 -11.31 31.22
CA ASP A 140 -14.44 -10.75 29.97
C ASP A 140 -13.70 -9.43 29.75
N PRO A 141 -12.85 -9.30 28.72
CA PRO A 141 -12.10 -8.05 28.48
C PRO A 141 -13.02 -6.91 28.00
N SER A 142 -14.32 -7.18 27.81
CA SER A 142 -15.34 -6.15 27.60
C SER A 142 -15.80 -5.45 28.90
N LEU A 143 -15.34 -5.91 30.07
CA LEU A 143 -15.69 -5.37 31.40
C LEU A 143 -14.56 -4.60 32.10
N SER A 144 -13.52 -4.15 31.39
CA SER A 144 -12.57 -3.17 31.94
C SER A 144 -13.10 -1.74 31.80
N VAL A 145 -14.13 -1.42 32.58
CA VAL A 145 -14.47 -0.07 33.10
C VAL A 145 -14.77 -0.22 34.58
#